data_AF-A0ABD3NZT8-F1
#
_entry.id   AF-A0ABD3NZT8-F1
#
_cell.length_a   1.000
_cell.length_b   1.000
_cell.length_c   1.000
_cell.angle_alpha   90.00
_cell.angle_beta   90.00
_cell.angle_gamma   90.00
#
_symmetry.space_group_name_H-M   'P 1'
#
loop_
_entity.id
_entity.type
_entity.pdbx_description
1 polymer ?
#
loop_
_entity_poly.entity_id
_entity_poly.type
_entity_poly.pdbx_seq_one_letter_code
_entity_poly.pdbx_strand_id
1 'polypeptide(L)'
;MTVRCSQLCIAYKILLVRQKNRWLLVQFDYEPNTTRHCTPNETSSPINKRRKLSKSDSQNSSSSSALDEVRIHQITSTDIFRSVQETLTHNYGIDGSSATELLVMRIYDPKVNIAVIKTSREKNPIVRSSLVFLTKIKTIKAVATTICVSGSARTAKNAAWKEVQKLFFSKETVIEYGNTVSVRKARAAAKKALTDWKLE
;
A
#
# COMPACT_ATOMS: atom_id res chain seq x y z
N MET A 1 0.39 61.59 -6.97
CA MET A 1 0.49 60.21 -7.51
C MET A 1 0.71 59.24 -6.35
N THR A 2 -0.35 58.80 -5.67
CA THR A 2 -0.21 57.93 -4.47
C THR A 2 -1.55 57.24 -4.16
N VAL A 3 -2.00 56.33 -5.02
CA VAL A 3 -3.21 55.53 -4.74
C VAL A 3 -3.12 54.14 -5.38
N ARG A 4 -2.29 53.23 -4.84
CA ARG A 4 -2.33 51.78 -5.19
C ARG A 4 -1.81 50.83 -4.08
N CYS A 5 -2.01 51.14 -2.80
CA CYS A 5 -1.57 50.22 -1.71
C CYS A 5 -2.73 49.49 -1.01
N SER A 6 -3.98 49.94 -1.17
CA SER A 6 -5.11 49.49 -0.34
C SER A 6 -5.88 48.27 -0.86
N GLN A 7 -5.70 47.87 -2.13
CA GLN A 7 -6.43 46.73 -2.71
C GLN A 7 -5.74 45.37 -2.51
N LEU A 8 -4.45 45.33 -2.16
CA LEU A 8 -3.73 44.08 -1.90
C LEU A 8 -4.09 43.45 -0.53
N CYS A 9 -4.62 44.23 0.41
CA CYS A 9 -4.99 43.71 1.75
C CYS A 9 -6.33 42.95 1.79
N ILE A 10 -7.24 43.16 0.83
CA ILE A 10 -8.54 42.47 0.82
C ILE A 10 -8.40 41.04 0.28
N ALA A 11 -7.44 40.78 -0.61
CA ALA A 11 -7.18 39.45 -1.17
C ALA A 11 -6.68 38.43 -0.13
N TYR A 12 -5.97 38.87 0.91
CA TYR A 12 -5.42 37.96 1.93
C TYR A 12 -6.42 37.58 3.03
N LYS A 13 -7.48 38.37 3.26
CA LYS A 13 -8.43 38.12 4.35
C LYS A 13 -9.49 37.05 4.02
N ILE A 14 -9.65 36.70 2.73
CA ILE A 14 -10.50 35.60 2.25
C ILE A 14 -9.74 34.25 2.26
N LEU A 15 -8.42 34.25 2.46
CA LEU A 15 -7.58 33.05 2.34
C LEU A 15 -7.24 32.34 3.67
N LEU A 16 -7.96 32.63 4.76
CA LEU A 16 -7.93 31.78 5.96
C LEU A 16 -9.00 30.68 5.92
N VAL A 17 -9.37 30.23 4.73
CA VAL A 17 -10.14 28.99 4.58
C VAL A 17 -9.23 27.83 4.94
N ARG A 18 -9.38 27.30 6.15
CA ARG A 18 -8.69 26.10 6.62
C ARG A 18 -8.90 24.97 5.61
N GLN A 19 -7.84 24.59 4.89
CA GLN A 19 -7.89 23.47 3.95
C GLN A 19 -8.38 22.20 4.67
N LYS A 20 -9.46 21.62 4.16
CA LYS A 20 -10.03 20.38 4.70
C LYS A 20 -9.24 19.21 4.13
N ASN A 21 -8.62 18.44 5.02
CA ASN A 21 -7.88 17.22 4.66
C ASN A 21 -8.77 15.98 4.76
N ARG A 22 -8.40 14.94 4.00
CA ARG A 22 -8.94 13.59 4.06
C ARG A 22 -7.81 12.61 4.34
N TRP A 23 -8.16 11.54 5.04
CA TRP A 23 -7.23 10.50 5.48
C TRP A 23 -7.73 9.17 4.93
N LEU A 24 -6.96 8.57 4.04
CA LEU A 24 -7.25 7.29 3.43
C LEU A 24 -6.52 6.20 4.21
N LEU A 25 -7.25 5.16 4.59
CA LEU A 25 -6.68 3.91 5.07
C LEU A 25 -6.66 2.92 3.91
N VAL A 26 -5.45 2.52 3.52
CA VAL A 26 -5.24 1.69 2.33
C VAL A 26 -4.50 0.43 2.75
N GLN A 27 -4.96 -0.72 2.28
CA GLN A 27 -4.28 -2.00 2.40
C GLN A 27 -3.68 -2.37 1.05
N PHE A 28 -2.44 -2.86 1.08
CA PHE A 28 -1.74 -3.36 -0.09
C PHE A 28 -1.68 -4.88 -0.03
N ASP A 29 -2.26 -5.51 -1.04
CA ASP A 29 -2.19 -6.94 -1.22
C ASP A 29 -1.13 -7.23 -2.29
N TYR A 30 -0.03 -7.87 -1.88
CA TYR A 30 1.07 -8.22 -2.76
C TYR A 30 0.84 -9.62 -3.31
N GLU A 31 0.86 -9.76 -4.63
CA GLU A 31 0.84 -11.07 -5.25
C GLU A 31 2.28 -11.62 -5.21
N PRO A 32 2.52 -12.81 -4.63
CA PRO A 32 3.83 -13.43 -4.72
C PRO A 32 4.12 -13.61 -6.21
N ASN A 33 5.32 -13.23 -6.64
CA ASN A 33 5.79 -13.47 -7.99
C ASN A 33 6.06 -14.99 -8.15
N THR A 34 4.99 -15.79 -8.07
CA THR A 34 5.00 -17.15 -8.58
C THR A 34 5.14 -16.97 -10.08
N THR A 35 6.39 -16.91 -10.53
CA THR A 35 6.76 -17.00 -11.92
C THR A 35 6.32 -18.39 -12.31
N ARG A 36 5.03 -18.52 -12.64
CA ARG A 36 4.49 -19.70 -13.29
C ARG A 36 5.17 -19.68 -14.63
N HIS A 37 6.35 -20.29 -14.66
CA HIS A 37 7.00 -20.68 -15.88
C HIS A 37 6.01 -21.64 -16.51
N CYS A 38 5.09 -21.11 -17.33
CA CYS A 38 4.38 -21.93 -18.29
C CYS A 38 5.47 -22.47 -19.19
N THR A 39 6.02 -23.62 -18.83
CA THR A 39 6.68 -24.48 -19.79
C THR A 39 5.60 -24.76 -20.83
N PRO A 40 5.76 -24.29 -22.08
CA PRO A 40 4.83 -24.68 -23.13
C PRO A 40 4.94 -26.20 -23.23
N ASN A 41 3.92 -26.91 -22.72
CA ASN A 41 3.77 -28.32 -23.03
C ASN A 41 3.39 -28.39 -24.51
N GLU A 42 4.42 -28.44 -25.36
CA GLU A 42 4.32 -28.86 -26.74
C GLU A 42 3.76 -30.28 -26.76
N THR A 43 2.53 -30.47 -27.19
CA THR A 43 2.12 -31.74 -27.80
C THR A 43 1.00 -31.54 -28.81
N SER A 44 1.36 -31.41 -30.08
CA SER A 44 0.94 -32.37 -31.11
C SER A 44 1.84 -32.25 -32.35
N SER A 45 2.27 -33.40 -32.85
CA SER A 45 3.41 -33.74 -33.73
C SER A 45 2.99 -33.91 -35.22
N PRO A 46 3.74 -34.53 -36.17
CA PRO A 46 5.17 -34.97 -36.23
C PRO A 46 5.92 -34.57 -37.56
N ILE A 47 7.25 -34.78 -37.64
CA ILE A 47 8.01 -35.45 -38.75
C ILE A 47 9.54 -35.34 -38.53
N ASN A 48 10.12 -36.48 -38.21
CA ASN A 48 11.48 -37.00 -38.48
C ASN A 48 12.66 -36.03 -38.70
N LYS A 49 13.60 -36.01 -37.75
CA LYS A 49 15.02 -36.39 -37.99
C LYS A 49 15.83 -36.59 -36.70
N ARG A 50 16.19 -37.85 -36.49
CA ARG A 50 17.15 -38.46 -35.57
C ARG A 50 18.31 -37.54 -35.16
N ARG A 51 18.38 -37.13 -33.89
CA ARG A 51 19.60 -36.60 -33.24
C ARG A 51 19.77 -37.13 -31.83
N LYS A 52 21.05 -37.28 -31.48
CA LYS A 52 21.65 -37.98 -30.33
C LYS A 52 21.10 -37.55 -28.97
N LEU A 53 20.88 -38.56 -28.15
CA LEU A 53 20.49 -38.54 -26.75
C LEU A 53 21.62 -37.92 -25.88
N SER A 54 21.34 -36.80 -25.20
CA SER A 54 22.17 -36.27 -24.11
C SER A 54 21.36 -36.28 -22.82
N LYS A 55 21.86 -37.06 -21.86
CA LYS A 55 21.37 -37.24 -20.49
C LYS A 55 21.53 -35.91 -19.75
N SER A 56 20.44 -35.36 -19.22
CA SER A 56 20.46 -34.12 -18.43
C SER A 56 19.78 -34.38 -17.10
N ASP A 57 20.53 -34.17 -16.01
CA ASP A 57 20.15 -34.50 -14.64
C ASP A 57 19.09 -33.52 -14.10
N SER A 58 18.00 -34.08 -13.57
CA SER A 58 16.92 -33.36 -12.91
C SER A 58 17.38 -32.87 -11.54
N GLN A 59 17.60 -31.57 -11.39
CA GLN A 59 17.81 -30.94 -10.08
C GLN A 59 16.50 -30.36 -9.52
N ASN A 60 16.25 -30.75 -8.27
CA ASN A 60 15.06 -30.56 -7.46
C ASN A 60 14.93 -29.09 -6.99
N SER A 61 13.82 -28.41 -7.31
CA SER A 61 13.58 -26.99 -7.00
C SER A 61 12.40 -26.79 -6.05
N SER A 62 12.59 -27.07 -4.76
CA SER A 62 11.54 -27.01 -3.74
C SER A 62 11.77 -25.98 -2.61
N SER A 63 12.62 -24.96 -2.82
CA SER A 63 13.00 -23.96 -1.79
C SER A 63 12.70 -22.50 -2.13
N SER A 64 11.70 -22.20 -2.98
CA SER A 64 11.45 -20.83 -3.47
C SER A 64 10.56 -19.94 -2.59
N SER A 65 9.73 -20.51 -1.69
CA SER A 65 8.73 -19.73 -0.95
C SER A 65 9.31 -18.78 0.11
N ALA A 66 10.42 -19.16 0.77
CA ALA A 66 11.03 -18.35 1.82
C ALA A 66 11.70 -17.07 1.29
N LEU A 67 12.16 -17.06 0.03
CA LEU A 67 12.83 -15.90 -0.55
C LEU A 67 11.84 -14.79 -0.95
N ASP A 68 10.59 -15.14 -1.28
CA ASP A 68 9.58 -14.16 -1.68
C ASP A 68 9.05 -13.34 -0.50
N GLU A 69 8.93 -13.93 0.70
CA GLU A 69 8.59 -13.16 1.91
C GLU A 69 9.64 -12.10 2.25
N VAL A 70 10.93 -12.41 2.07
CA VAL A 70 12.03 -11.46 2.33
C VAL A 70 11.94 -10.25 1.40
N ARG A 71 11.49 -10.42 0.15
CA ARG A 71 11.34 -9.31 -0.80
C ARG A 71 10.20 -8.37 -0.45
N ILE A 72 9.11 -8.89 0.11
CA ILE A 72 7.98 -8.06 0.57
C ILE A 72 8.43 -7.15 1.73
N HIS A 73 9.30 -7.64 2.61
CA HIS A 73 9.84 -6.88 3.73
C HIS A 73 10.79 -5.74 3.30
N GLN A 74 11.23 -5.71 2.04
CA GLN A 74 12.08 -4.64 1.50
C GLN A 74 11.29 -3.46 0.90
N ILE A 75 9.96 -3.53 0.85
CA ILE A 75 9.15 -2.42 0.34
C ILE A 75 9.12 -1.31 1.38
N THR A 76 9.67 -0.15 1.00
CA THR A 76 9.70 1.03 1.85
C THR A 76 8.50 1.93 1.56
N SER A 77 8.17 2.80 2.50
CA SER A 77 7.14 3.83 2.31
C SER A 77 7.44 4.72 1.09
N THR A 78 8.70 5.08 0.87
CA THR A 78 9.08 5.93 -0.27
C THR A 78 8.79 5.28 -1.62
N ASP A 79 8.91 3.95 -1.71
CA ASP A 79 8.62 3.21 -2.94
C ASP A 79 7.13 3.26 -3.29
N ILE A 80 6.28 3.00 -2.29
CA ILE A 80 4.83 3.04 -2.45
C ILE A 80 4.39 4.45 -2.86
N PHE A 81 4.91 5.46 -2.18
CA PHE A 81 4.61 6.86 -2.49
C PHE A 81 4.99 7.20 -3.94
N ARG A 82 6.19 6.82 -4.38
CA ARG A 82 6.65 7.04 -5.75
C ARG A 82 5.77 6.31 -6.78
N SER A 83 5.42 5.04 -6.54
CA SER A 83 4.54 4.29 -7.44
C SER A 83 3.13 4.90 -7.53
N VAL A 84 2.59 5.42 -6.42
CA VAL A 84 1.31 6.16 -6.42
C VAL A 84 1.43 7.46 -7.22
N GLN A 85 2.52 8.22 -7.07
CA GLN A 85 2.76 9.44 -7.85
C GLN A 85 2.87 9.14 -9.35
N GLU A 86 3.63 8.11 -9.74
CA GLU A 86 3.76 7.67 -11.12
C GLU A 86 2.39 7.26 -11.71
N THR A 87 1.59 6.52 -10.94
CA THR A 87 0.23 6.12 -11.34
C THR A 87 -0.72 7.32 -11.46
N LEU A 88 -0.61 8.31 -10.57
CA LEU A 88 -1.39 9.55 -10.63
C LEU A 88 -1.08 10.34 -11.90
N THR A 89 0.20 10.59 -12.16
CA THR A 89 0.65 11.36 -13.32
C THR A 89 0.35 10.62 -14.62
N HIS A 90 0.51 9.30 -14.65
CA HIS A 90 0.20 8.48 -15.83
C HIS A 90 -1.28 8.52 -16.20
N ASN A 91 -2.19 8.40 -15.23
CA ASN A 91 -3.63 8.29 -15.51
C ASN A 91 -4.36 9.64 -15.59
N TYR A 92 -3.87 10.67 -14.87
CA TYR A 92 -4.54 11.97 -14.77
C TYR A 92 -3.70 13.15 -15.28
N GLY A 93 -2.50 12.91 -15.81
CA GLY A 93 -1.65 13.94 -16.40
C GLY A 93 -1.33 15.09 -15.42
N ILE A 94 -1.53 16.32 -15.89
CA ILE A 94 -1.26 17.55 -15.13
C ILE A 94 -2.13 17.62 -13.86
N ASP A 95 -3.39 17.21 -13.96
CA ASP A 95 -4.30 17.21 -12.81
C ASP A 95 -3.85 16.22 -11.72
N GLY A 96 -3.35 15.05 -12.14
CA GLY A 96 -2.72 14.07 -11.27
C GLY A 96 -1.46 14.62 -10.60
N SER A 97 -0.58 15.25 -11.39
CA SER A 97 0.64 15.89 -10.89
C SER A 97 0.34 16.93 -9.81
N SER A 98 -0.68 17.77 -10.00
CA SER A 98 -1.09 18.76 -8.99
C SER A 98 -1.61 18.13 -7.69
N ALA A 99 -2.16 16.91 -7.76
CA ALA A 99 -2.63 16.19 -6.57
C ALA A 99 -1.46 15.62 -5.74
N THR A 100 -0.31 15.35 -6.36
CA THR A 100 0.85 14.75 -5.69
C THR A 100 1.46 15.65 -4.62
N GLU A 101 1.39 16.98 -4.80
CA GLU A 101 1.93 17.96 -3.84
C GLU A 101 1.22 17.91 -2.48
N LEU A 102 -0.08 17.62 -2.49
CA LEU A 102 -0.92 17.55 -1.28
C LEU A 102 -1.00 16.13 -0.70
N LEU A 103 -0.45 15.14 -1.41
CA LEU A 103 -0.42 13.75 -1.00
C LEU A 103 0.75 13.54 -0.04
N VAL A 104 0.47 13.09 1.18
CA VAL A 104 1.49 12.79 2.17
C VAL A 104 1.22 11.42 2.76
N MET A 105 2.11 10.47 2.56
CA MET A 105 2.03 9.18 3.23
C MET A 105 2.64 9.28 4.62
N ARG A 106 1.80 9.11 5.65
CA ARG A 106 2.22 9.36 7.04
C ARG A 106 2.77 8.12 7.71
N ILE A 107 2.14 6.98 7.47
CA ILE A 107 2.48 5.72 8.15
C ILE A 107 2.28 4.60 7.14
N TYR A 108 3.23 3.67 7.12
CA TYR A 108 3.13 2.39 6.43
C TYR A 108 3.72 1.33 7.36
N ASP A 109 2.98 0.24 7.58
CA ASP A 109 3.46 -0.92 8.32
C ASP A 109 3.68 -2.09 7.35
N PRO A 110 4.94 -2.52 7.09
CA PRO A 110 5.24 -3.62 6.16
C PRO A 110 4.79 -4.99 6.68
N LYS A 111 4.45 -5.14 7.97
CA LYS A 111 3.98 -6.42 8.51
C LYS A 111 2.50 -6.66 8.21
N VAL A 112 1.73 -5.58 8.18
CA VAL A 112 0.27 -5.61 7.99
C VAL A 112 -0.10 -5.11 6.59
N ASN A 113 0.84 -4.52 5.86
CA ASN A 113 0.66 -3.89 4.55
C ASN A 113 -0.42 -2.80 4.55
N ILE A 114 -0.58 -2.09 5.66
CA ILE A 114 -1.54 -0.99 5.80
C ILE A 114 -0.80 0.34 5.77
N ALA A 115 -1.30 1.28 4.97
CA ALA A 115 -0.85 2.66 4.93
C ALA A 115 -1.94 3.65 5.29
N VAL A 116 -1.52 4.79 5.86
CA VAL A 116 -2.37 5.95 6.08
C VAL A 116 -1.87 7.10 5.20
N ILE A 117 -2.70 7.49 4.24
CA ILE A 117 -2.40 8.55 3.27
C ILE A 117 -3.23 9.79 3.60
N LYS A 118 -2.57 10.93 3.79
CA LYS A 118 -3.21 12.24 3.90
C LYS A 118 -3.33 12.84 2.50
N THR A 119 -4.49 13.39 2.18
CA THR A 119 -4.75 14.12 0.93
C THR A 119 -5.69 15.30 1.20
N SER A 120 -5.86 16.18 0.22
CA SER A 120 -6.86 17.25 0.29
C SER A 120 -8.25 16.71 -0.01
N ARG A 121 -9.30 17.37 0.51
CA ARG A 121 -10.69 16.97 0.26
C ARG A 121 -11.03 16.92 -1.22
N GLU A 122 -10.56 17.90 -1.98
CA GLU A 122 -10.90 18.05 -3.39
C GLU A 122 -10.18 17.03 -4.28
N LYS A 123 -8.94 16.67 -3.95
CA LYS A 123 -8.16 15.69 -4.72
C LYS A 123 -8.39 14.24 -4.26
N ASN A 124 -9.12 14.02 -3.17
CA ASN A 124 -9.39 12.70 -2.63
C ASN A 124 -10.01 11.70 -3.64
N PRO A 125 -11.00 12.07 -4.48
CA PRO A 125 -11.55 11.15 -5.47
C PRO A 125 -10.49 10.66 -6.48
N ILE A 126 -9.64 11.58 -6.97
CA ILE A 126 -8.57 11.30 -7.94
C ILE A 126 -7.53 10.35 -7.35
N VAL A 127 -7.11 10.61 -6.10
CA VAL A 127 -6.16 9.73 -5.40
C VAL A 127 -6.76 8.34 -5.14
N ARG A 128 -8.05 8.29 -4.78
CA ARG A 128 -8.71 7.01 -4.53
C ARG A 128 -8.84 6.17 -5.80
N SER A 129 -9.20 6.79 -6.93
CA SER A 129 -9.29 6.08 -8.20
C SER A 129 -7.91 5.69 -8.74
N SER A 130 -6.88 6.53 -8.56
CA SER A 130 -5.51 6.16 -8.96
C SER A 130 -4.96 4.96 -8.19
N LEU A 131 -5.33 4.80 -6.91
CA LEU A 131 -4.93 3.64 -6.11
C LEU A 131 -5.48 2.32 -6.70
N VAL A 132 -6.67 2.33 -7.30
CA VAL A 132 -7.24 1.15 -7.95
C VAL A 132 -6.44 0.74 -9.20
N PHE A 133 -5.82 1.72 -9.88
CA PHE A 133 -4.97 1.48 -11.06
C PHE A 133 -3.53 1.12 -10.72
N LEU A 134 -3.18 1.09 -9.43
CA LEU A 134 -1.85 0.69 -8.99
C LEU A 134 -1.71 -0.82 -9.15
N THR A 135 -0.89 -1.24 -10.12
CA THR A 135 -0.67 -2.65 -10.48
C THR A 135 0.69 -3.18 -10.03
N LYS A 136 1.65 -2.28 -9.81
CA LYS A 136 3.05 -2.64 -9.54
C LYS A 136 3.70 -1.63 -8.60
N ILE A 137 4.41 -2.14 -7.60
CA ILE A 137 5.30 -1.37 -6.73
C ILE A 137 6.70 -1.93 -6.93
N LYS A 138 7.63 -1.10 -7.43
CA LYS A 138 8.98 -1.51 -7.86
C LYS A 138 8.97 -2.66 -8.88
N THR A 139 9.11 -3.90 -8.42
CA THR A 139 9.13 -5.14 -9.24
C THR A 139 8.04 -6.13 -8.84
N ILE A 140 7.24 -5.80 -7.81
CA ILE A 140 6.26 -6.68 -7.21
C ILE A 140 4.88 -6.23 -7.67
N LYS A 141 4.04 -7.19 -8.06
CA LYS A 141 2.63 -6.93 -8.37
C LYS A 141 1.89 -6.64 -7.07
N ALA A 142 1.17 -5.53 -7.04
CA ALA A 142 0.46 -5.08 -5.86
C ALA A 142 -0.92 -4.58 -6.26
N VAL A 143 -1.90 -4.82 -5.41
CA VAL A 143 -3.25 -4.28 -5.51
C VAL A 143 -3.50 -3.44 -4.27
N ALA A 144 -3.94 -2.19 -4.46
CA ALA A 144 -4.28 -1.31 -3.35
C ALA A 144 -5.80 -1.26 -3.14
N THR A 145 -6.23 -1.63 -1.93
CA THR A 145 -7.63 -1.60 -1.51
C THR A 145 -7.83 -0.47 -0.50
N THR A 146 -8.72 0.48 -0.81
CA THR A 146 -9.08 1.53 0.16
C THR A 146 -10.11 0.98 1.15
N ILE A 147 -9.72 0.80 2.41
CA ILE A 147 -10.60 0.30 3.48
C ILE A 147 -11.55 1.39 3.97
N CYS A 148 -11.01 2.56 4.32
CA CYS A 148 -11.82 3.64 4.87
C CYS A 148 -11.28 5.02 4.50
N VAL A 149 -12.18 6.02 4.54
CA VAL A 149 -11.87 7.44 4.35
C VAL A 149 -12.34 8.22 5.56
N SER A 150 -11.43 8.95 6.19
CA SER A 150 -11.64 9.69 7.42
C SER A 150 -11.45 11.20 7.22
N GLY A 151 -12.25 12.00 7.92
CA GLY A 151 -12.10 13.46 7.92
C GLY A 151 -11.05 14.00 8.89
N SER A 152 -10.56 13.17 9.82
CA SER A 152 -9.60 13.57 10.86
C SER A 152 -8.50 12.53 11.04
N ALA A 153 -7.31 12.98 11.48
CA ALA A 153 -6.20 12.08 11.79
C ALA A 153 -6.56 11.10 12.92
N ARG A 154 -7.31 11.57 13.93
CA ARG A 154 -7.71 10.76 15.09
C ARG A 154 -8.64 9.62 14.68
N THR A 155 -9.65 9.88 13.83
CA THR A 155 -10.54 8.82 13.34
C THR A 155 -9.81 7.85 12.43
N ALA A 156 -8.87 8.33 11.61
CA ALA A 156 -8.04 7.46 10.76
C ALA A 156 -7.16 6.52 11.59
N LYS A 157 -6.48 7.03 12.63
CA LYS A 157 -5.68 6.22 13.57
C LYS A 157 -6.54 5.16 14.26
N ASN A 158 -7.72 5.55 14.74
CA ASN A 158 -8.65 4.60 15.37
C ASN A 158 -9.14 3.52 14.39
N ALA A 159 -9.38 3.87 13.12
CA ALA A 159 -9.77 2.91 12.10
C ALA A 159 -8.62 1.95 11.75
N ALA A 160 -7.41 2.47 11.53
CA ALA A 160 -6.21 1.67 11.31
C ALA A 160 -6.00 0.67 12.46
N TRP A 161 -6.17 1.14 13.69
CA TRP A 161 -6.06 0.29 14.86
C TRP A 161 -7.07 -0.85 14.90
N LYS A 162 -8.34 -0.56 14.57
CA LYS A 162 -9.39 -1.57 14.51
C LYS A 162 -9.08 -2.65 13.47
N GLU A 163 -8.56 -2.26 12.30
CA GLU A 163 -8.16 -3.22 11.25
C GLU A 163 -6.97 -4.07 11.67
N VAL A 164 -5.94 -3.45 12.26
CA VAL A 164 -4.79 -4.20 12.81
C VAL A 164 -5.26 -5.20 13.86
N GLN A 165 -6.13 -4.79 14.79
CA GLN A 165 -6.71 -5.68 15.79
C GLN A 165 -7.47 -6.86 15.15
N LYS A 166 -8.31 -6.57 14.15
CA LYS A 166 -9.06 -7.60 13.42
C LYS A 166 -8.12 -8.64 12.81
N LEU A 167 -7.03 -8.21 12.18
CA LEU A 167 -6.05 -9.11 11.56
C LEU A 167 -5.31 -9.99 12.58
N PHE A 168 -5.01 -9.47 13.77
CA PHE A 168 -4.42 -10.29 14.84
C PHE A 168 -5.41 -11.35 15.35
N PHE A 169 -6.66 -10.98 15.60
CA PHE A 169 -7.64 -11.92 16.15
C PHE A 169 -8.13 -12.94 15.12
N SER A 170 -8.22 -12.59 13.84
CA SER A 170 -8.58 -13.55 12.78
C SER A 170 -7.54 -14.65 12.58
N LYS A 171 -6.26 -14.40 12.90
CA LYS A 171 -5.20 -15.42 12.83
C LYS A 171 -5.20 -16.35 14.04
N GLU A 172 -5.65 -15.87 15.19
CA GLU A 172 -5.68 -16.64 16.44
C GLU A 172 -6.79 -17.71 16.46
N THR A 173 -7.86 -17.54 15.66
CA THR A 173 -8.95 -18.52 15.55
C THR A 173 -8.60 -19.78 14.75
N VAL A 174 -7.43 -19.85 14.11
CA VAL A 174 -6.96 -21.05 13.37
C VAL A 174 -6.06 -21.95 14.25
N ILE A 175 -5.86 -21.61 15.52
CA ILE A 175 -5.12 -22.48 16.45
C ILE A 175 -6.06 -23.59 16.96
N GLU A 176 -5.97 -24.72 16.27
CA GLU A 176 -6.34 -26.04 16.74
C GLU A 176 -5.88 -26.29 18.20
N TYR A 177 -6.85 -26.71 19.02
CA TYR A 177 -6.72 -27.52 20.24
C TYR A 177 -5.58 -27.19 21.23
N GLY A 178 -5.89 -26.34 22.22
CA GLY A 178 -5.53 -26.66 23.61
C GLY A 178 -4.65 -25.68 24.39
N ASN A 179 -4.20 -24.55 23.84
CA ASN A 179 -3.40 -23.61 24.62
C ASN A 179 -3.86 -22.15 24.47
N THR A 180 -4.78 -21.74 25.37
CA THR A 180 -5.29 -20.37 25.48
C THR A 180 -4.24 -19.47 26.14
N VAL A 181 -3.26 -18.98 25.39
CA VAL A 181 -2.36 -17.94 25.89
C VAL A 181 -3.13 -16.61 25.92
N SER A 182 -3.08 -15.91 27.06
CA SER A 182 -4.01 -14.83 27.36
C SER A 182 -3.91 -13.64 26.38
N VAL A 183 -4.91 -13.53 25.51
CA VAL A 183 -5.23 -12.40 24.60
C VAL A 183 -5.08 -11.02 25.27
N ARG A 184 -5.25 -10.96 26.61
CA ARG A 184 -5.11 -9.76 27.42
C ARG A 184 -3.68 -9.17 27.39
N LYS A 185 -2.64 -10.01 27.37
CA LYS A 185 -1.24 -9.54 27.39
C LYS A 185 -0.83 -8.92 26.05
N ALA A 186 -1.24 -9.53 24.93
CA ALA A 186 -1.04 -8.98 23.59
C ALA A 186 -1.74 -7.63 23.42
N ARG A 187 -2.98 -7.49 23.93
CA ARG A 187 -3.75 -6.23 23.87
C ARG A 187 -3.09 -5.09 24.64
N ALA A 188 -2.44 -5.38 25.77
CA ALA A 188 -1.71 -4.39 26.56
C ALA A 188 -0.42 -3.92 25.86
N ALA A 189 0.36 -4.84 25.30
CA ALA A 189 1.58 -4.53 24.56
C ALA A 189 1.28 -3.66 23.32
N ALA A 190 0.24 -4.03 22.57
CA ALA A 190 -0.16 -3.32 21.36
C ALA A 190 -0.65 -1.89 21.68
N LYS A 191 -1.40 -1.68 22.78
CA LYS A 191 -1.79 -0.34 23.24
C LYS A 191 -0.59 0.54 23.62
N LYS A 192 0.44 -0.02 24.25
CA LYS A 192 1.64 0.72 24.68
C LYS A 192 2.44 1.25 23.47
N ALA A 193 2.62 0.43 22.43
CA ALA A 193 3.28 0.85 21.21
C ALA A 193 2.59 2.05 20.53
N LEU A 194 1.26 2.18 20.71
CA LEU A 194 0.46 3.25 20.10
C LEU A 194 0.51 4.58 20.86
N THR A 195 0.70 4.54 22.18
CA THR A 195 0.87 5.75 23.01
C THR A 195 2.24 6.38 22.81
N ASP A 196 3.25 5.58 22.49
CA ASP A 196 4.60 6.07 22.18
C ASP A 196 4.66 6.71 20.77
N TRP A 197 3.63 6.51 19.93
CA TRP A 197 3.47 7.26 18.68
C TRP A 197 2.96 8.69 18.96
N LYS A 198 3.85 9.55 19.46
CA LYS A 198 3.68 11.00 19.39
C LYS A 198 4.01 11.45 17.96
N LEU A 199 3.00 11.99 17.28
CA LEU A 199 3.16 12.71 16.02
C LEU A 199 3.76 14.08 16.34
N GLU A 200 5.03 14.26 16.02
CA GLU A 200 5.60 15.58 15.74
C GLU A 200 5.04 16.14 14.41
#